data_AF-A0A655AXA2-F1
#
_entry.id   AF-A0A655AXA2-F1
#
_cell.length_a   1.000
_cell.length_b   1.000
_cell.length_c   1.000
_cell.angle_alpha   90.00
_cell.angle_beta   90.00
_cell.angle_gamma   90.00
#
_symmetry.space_group_name_H-M   'P 1'
#
loop_
_entity.id
_entity.type
_entity.pdbx_description
1 polymer ?
#
loop_
_entity_poly.entity_id
_entity_poly.type
_entity_poly.pdbx_seq_one_letter_code
_entity_poly.pdbx_strand_id
1 'polypeptide(L)' 'MLLRGQRPRNEVVLVDDIITTGATARESVRVLQAAGVRVGAVLAVAAA' A
#
# COMPACT_ATOMS: atom_id res chain seq x y z
N MET A 1 -8.03 -6.21 2.28
CA MET A 1 -7.46 -5.40 3.38
C MET A 1 -8.48 -4.33 3.78
N LEU A 2 -9.12 -4.47 4.93
CA LEU A 2 -10.09 -3.48 5.43
C LEU A 2 -9.36 -2.49 6.33
N LEU A 3 -9.35 -1.21 5.95
CA LEU A 3 -8.87 -0.13 6.82
C LEU A 3 -9.84 0.02 7.99
N ARG A 4 -9.45 -0.44 9.19
CA ARG A 4 -10.18 -0.17 10.42
C ARG A 4 -9.62 1.12 11.05
N GLY A 5 -10.32 2.25 10.85
CA GLY A 5 -9.95 3.54 11.42
C GLY A 5 -10.26 4.75 10.53
N GLN A 6 -9.99 5.96 11.04
CA GLN A 6 -10.12 7.20 10.28
C GLN A 6 -9.19 7.17 9.06
N ARG A 7 -9.69 7.58 7.87
CA ARG A 7 -8.83 7.66 6.68
C ARG A 7 -7.65 8.62 6.92
N PRO A 8 -6.43 8.25 6.53
CA PRO A 8 -5.28 9.16 6.58
C PRO A 8 -5.55 10.42 5.76
N ARG A 9 -5.26 11.60 6.33
CA ARG A 9 -5.31 12.89 5.60
C ARG A 9 -4.02 13.14 4.79
N ASN A 10 -2.97 12.42 5.14
CA ASN A 10 -1.61 12.57 4.63
C ASN A 10 -1.28 11.39 3.71
N GLU A 11 -0.15 11.47 3.00
CA GLU A 11 0.34 10.32 2.23
C GLU A 11 0.74 9.16 3.14
N VAL A 12 0.55 7.93 2.64
CA VAL A 12 0.94 6.70 3.33
C VAL A 12 2.04 5.98 2.58
N VAL A 13 2.84 5.22 3.33
CA VAL A 13 3.79 4.25 2.80
C VAL A 13 3.18 2.86 2.99
N LEU A 14 3.07 2.10 1.90
CA LEU A 14 2.70 0.70 1.97
C LEU A 14 3.95 -0.12 2.32
N VAL A 15 3.92 -0.88 3.40
CA VAL A 15 5.04 -1.73 3.83
C VAL A 15 4.64 -3.19 3.72
N ASP A 16 5.47 -3.97 3.06
CA ASP A 16 5.36 -5.43 2.97
C ASP A 16 6.69 -6.09 3.37
N ASP A 17 6.68 -7.36 3.77
CA ASP A 17 7.91 -8.06 4.12
C ASP A 17 8.68 -8.52 2.88
N ILE A 18 7.98 -9.09 1.89
CA ILE A 18 8.54 -9.61 0.65
C ILE A 18 7.72 -9.13 -0.55
N ILE A 19 8.38 -8.49 -1.50
CA ILE A 19 7.82 -8.25 -2.83
C ILE A 19 8.48 -9.20 -3.83
N THR A 20 7.67 -10.10 -4.38
CA THR A 20 8.07 -10.94 -5.53
C THR A 20 7.81 -10.18 -6.83
N THR A 21 6.63 -10.33 -7.44
CA THR A 21 6.28 -9.63 -8.69
C THR A 21 5.75 -8.20 -8.48
N GLY A 22 5.46 -7.84 -7.23
CA GLY A 22 4.77 -6.60 -6.87
C GLY A 22 3.31 -6.58 -7.29
N ALA A 23 2.70 -7.72 -7.67
CA ALA A 23 1.28 -7.78 -7.98
C ALA A 23 0.41 -7.40 -6.76
N THR A 24 0.73 -7.96 -5.58
CA THR A 24 0.05 -7.65 -4.31
C THR A 24 0.19 -6.18 -3.93
N ALA A 25 1.37 -5.61 -4.10
CA ALA A 25 1.61 -4.19 -3.85
C ALA A 25 0.79 -3.30 -4.80
N ARG A 26 0.77 -3.61 -6.11
CA ARG A 26 -0.02 -2.86 -7.10
C ARG A 26 -1.52 -2.94 -6.84
N GLU A 27 -2.03 -4.12 -6.49
CA GLU A 27 -3.44 -4.29 -6.16
C GLU A 27 -3.80 -3.52 -4.88
N SER A 28 -2.95 -3.56 -3.87
CA SER A 28 -3.12 -2.81 -2.63
C SER A 28 -3.12 -1.30 -2.86
N VAL A 29 -2.18 -0.79 -3.68
CA VAL A 29 -2.15 0.63 -4.07
C VAL A 29 -3.45 1.01 -4.80
N ARG A 30 -3.91 0.20 -5.75
CA ARG A 30 -5.17 0.45 -6.47
C ARG A 30 -6.35 0.54 -5.50
N VAL A 31 -6.45 -0.39 -4.55
CA VAL A 31 -7.52 -0.40 -3.54
C VAL A 31 -7.46 0.84 -2.63
N LEU A 32 -6.27 1.23 -2.18
CA LEU A 32 -6.07 2.43 -1.35
C LEU A 32 -6.43 3.71 -2.10
N GLN A 33 -6.01 3.84 -3.34
CA GLN A 33 -6.34 4.98 -4.20
C GLN A 33 -7.85 5.05 -4.46
N ALA A 34 -8.51 3.92 -4.74
CA ALA A 34 -9.96 3.85 -4.89
C ALA A 34 -10.71 4.26 -3.59
N ALA A 35 -10.09 4.07 -2.43
CA ALA A 35 -10.60 4.54 -1.14
C ALA A 35 -10.27 6.01 -0.81
N GLY A 36 -9.62 6.74 -1.73
CA GLY A 36 -9.21 8.13 -1.55
C GLY A 36 -7.93 8.32 -0.72
N VAL A 37 -7.15 7.25 -0.51
CA VAL A 37 -5.87 7.30 0.20
C VAL A 37 -4.74 7.54 -0.80
N ARG A 38 -3.90 8.54 -0.55
CA ARG A 38 -2.71 8.81 -1.37
C ARG A 38 -1.55 7.94 -0.88
N VAL A 39 -0.98 7.12 -1.76
CA VAL A 39 0.20 6.30 -1.48
C VAL A 39 1.42 7.00 -2.08
N GLY A 40 2.38 7.39 -1.24
CA GLY A 40 3.61 8.08 -1.67
C GLY A 40 4.76 7.12 -1.99
N ALA A 41 4.78 5.94 -1.36
CA ALA A 41 5.80 4.92 -1.60
C ALA A 41 5.30 3.51 -1.25
N VAL A 42 5.97 2.51 -1.83
CA VAL A 42 5.89 1.10 -1.44
C VAL A 42 7.28 0.68 -0.96
N LEU A 43 7.38 0.08 0.22
CA LEU A 43 8.61 -0.41 0.82
C LEU A 43 8.50 -1.92 1.08
N ALA A 44 9.56 -2.66 0.76
CA ALA A 44 9.69 -4.07 1.11
C ALA A 44 11.04 -4.36 1.76
N VAL A 45 11.04 -5.27 2.75
CA VAL A 45 12.27 -5.70 3.44
C VAL A 45 13.09 -6.66 2.57
N ALA A 46 12.42 -7.42 1.71
CA ALA A 46 13.04 -8.28 0.71
C ALA A 46 12.36 -8.10 -0.67
N ALA A 47 13.17 -7.97 -1.72
CA ALA A 47 12.73 -7.91 -3.10
C ALA A 47 13.58 -8.88 -3.94
N ALA A 48 12.94 -9.67 -4.80
CA ALA A 48 13.57 -10.71 -5.61
C ALA A 48 13.29 -10.52 -7.11
#